data_AF-A0A511KDW4-F1
#
_entry.id   AF-A0A511KDW4-F1
#
_cell.length_a   1.000
_cell.length_b   1.000
_cell.length_c   1.000
_cell.angle_alpha   90.00
_cell.angle_beta   90.00
_cell.angle_gamma   90.00
#
_symmetry.space_group_name_H-M   'P 1'
#
loop_
_entity.id
_entity.type
_entity.pdbx_description
1 polymer ?
#
loop_
_entity_poly.entity_id
_entity_poly.type
_entity_poly.pdbx_seq_one_letter_code
_entity_poly.pdbx_strand_id
1 'polypeptide(L)'
;MPRSNPAYLPRLLSLLPRDGVGARIYPKRWVTKGLPVPSVPIGQPQPAHDDKNCYWEVKEVKLKTREDTGTLFARVKGVKYWKGKRVTPETREWEHIRGGLKWKWYSDVVPPLLARDRSSKAAAARPDAAKENAAAEA
;
A
#
# COMPACT_ATOMS: atom_id res chain seq x y z
N MET A 1 4.14 10.70 4.40
CA MET A 1 4.50 9.61 3.46
C MET A 1 3.32 8.67 3.32
N PRO A 2 2.62 8.67 2.18
CA PRO A 2 1.44 7.85 2.03
C PRO A 2 1.81 6.40 1.70
N ARG A 3 1.16 5.51 2.44
CA ARG A 3 1.19 4.06 2.32
C ARG A 3 -0.17 3.58 2.80
N SER A 4 -0.61 2.41 2.38
CA SER A 4 -1.89 1.87 2.88
C SER A 4 -1.88 1.62 4.39
N ASN A 5 -3.04 1.39 4.98
CA ASN A 5 -3.12 0.91 6.36
C ASN A 5 -2.60 -0.54 6.43
N PRO A 6 -1.81 -0.89 7.47
CA PRO A 6 -1.21 -2.21 7.53
C PRO A 6 -2.27 -3.28 7.81
N ALA A 7 -2.39 -4.27 6.92
CA ALA A 7 -3.37 -5.35 7.04
C ALA A 7 -2.72 -6.72 6.76
N TYR A 8 -3.41 -7.81 7.09
CA TYR A 8 -3.01 -9.14 6.64
C TYR A 8 -3.12 -9.24 5.12
N LEU A 9 -2.25 -10.04 4.50
CA LEU A 9 -2.10 -10.07 3.06
C LEU A 9 -3.41 -10.35 2.30
N PRO A 10 -4.25 -11.32 2.69
CA PRO A 10 -5.51 -11.56 1.97
C PRO A 10 -6.47 -10.37 2.02
N ARG A 11 -6.55 -9.72 3.19
CA ARG A 11 -7.41 -8.53 3.37
C ARG A 11 -6.84 -7.31 2.66
N LEU A 12 -5.52 -7.16 2.64
CA LEU A 12 -4.87 -6.06 1.92
C LEU A 12 -5.14 -6.16 0.42
N LEU A 13 -4.93 -7.35 -0.15
CA LEU A 13 -5.11 -7.61 -1.58
C LEU A 13 -6.55 -7.45 -2.02
N SER A 14 -7.53 -7.91 -1.23
CA SER A 14 -8.96 -7.75 -1.56
C SER A 14 -9.44 -6.30 -1.55
N LEU A 15 -8.66 -5.37 -1.01
CA LEU A 15 -8.97 -3.93 -1.04
C LEU A 15 -8.31 -3.22 -2.23
N LEU A 16 -7.35 -3.85 -2.90
CA LEU A 16 -6.61 -3.26 -4.01
C LEU A 16 -7.31 -3.52 -5.34
N PRO A 17 -7.15 -2.63 -6.33
CA PRO A 17 -7.60 -2.89 -7.70
C PRO A 17 -6.98 -4.19 -8.23
N ARG A 18 -7.78 -5.00 -8.93
CA ARG A 18 -7.34 -6.30 -9.51
C ARG A 18 -6.64 -7.20 -8.49
N ASP A 19 -7.17 -7.26 -7.27
CA ASP A 19 -6.61 -8.01 -6.14
C ASP A 19 -5.15 -7.66 -5.80
N GLY A 20 -4.68 -6.48 -6.21
CA GLY A 20 -3.31 -6.03 -6.00
C GLY A 20 -2.29 -6.61 -6.98
N VAL A 21 -2.71 -7.22 -8.09
CA VAL A 21 -1.79 -7.61 -9.17
C VAL A 21 -1.10 -6.37 -9.75
N GLY A 22 0.23 -6.42 -9.83
CA GLY A 22 1.09 -5.29 -10.22
C GLY A 22 1.43 -4.33 -9.08
N ALA A 23 0.80 -4.46 -7.91
CA ALA A 23 1.11 -3.61 -6.76
C ALA A 23 2.44 -4.04 -6.10
N ARG A 24 3.14 -3.09 -5.47
CA ARG A 24 4.32 -3.37 -4.66
C ARG A 24 3.91 -3.46 -3.20
N ILE A 25 4.18 -4.59 -2.58
CA ILE A 25 3.86 -4.85 -1.19
C ILE A 25 5.11 -5.12 -0.36
N TYR A 26 5.06 -4.80 0.92
CA TYR A 26 6.16 -5.07 1.84
C TYR A 26 5.65 -5.26 3.27
N PRO A 27 6.28 -6.15 4.06
CA PRO A 27 5.82 -6.40 5.41
C PRO A 27 6.16 -5.22 6.33
N LYS A 28 5.26 -4.90 7.27
CA LYS A 28 5.40 -3.77 8.22
C LYS A 28 6.74 -3.78 8.96
N ARG A 29 7.25 -4.96 9.31
CA ARG A 29 8.53 -5.15 10.00
C ARG A 29 9.72 -4.58 9.23
N TRP A 30 9.65 -4.49 7.90
CA TRP A 30 10.75 -3.88 7.12
C TRP A 30 10.86 -2.40 7.42
N VAL A 31 9.73 -1.71 7.58
CA VAL A 31 9.71 -0.31 8.00
C VAL A 31 10.27 -0.16 9.42
N THR A 32 9.85 -1.03 10.35
CA THR A 32 10.37 -1.00 11.73
C THR A 32 11.89 -1.23 11.78
N LYS A 33 12.44 -1.96 10.81
CA LYS A 33 13.88 -2.22 10.67
C LYS A 33 14.63 -1.12 9.90
N GLY A 34 13.96 -0.04 9.51
CA GLY A 34 14.55 1.04 8.71
C GLY A 34 14.99 0.59 7.32
N LEU A 35 14.40 -0.48 6.77
CA LEU A 35 14.70 -0.88 5.40
C LEU A 35 14.12 0.14 4.42
N PRO A 36 14.85 0.44 3.34
CA PRO A 36 14.32 1.27 2.26
C PRO A 36 13.12 0.56 1.63
N VAL A 37 11.96 1.22 1.64
CA VAL A 37 10.71 0.68 1.11
C VAL A 37 10.06 1.71 0.20
N PRO A 38 9.24 1.28 -0.77
CA PRO A 38 8.48 2.20 -1.61
C PRO A 38 7.62 3.13 -0.77
N SER A 39 7.91 4.42 -0.87
CA SER A 39 7.18 5.51 -0.22
C SER A 39 6.83 6.50 -1.31
N VAL A 40 5.80 6.19 -2.10
CA VAL A 40 5.41 7.06 -3.21
C VAL A 40 4.30 8.01 -2.75
N PRO A 41 4.44 9.33 -2.94
CA PRO A 41 3.36 10.28 -2.75
C PRO A 41 2.14 9.92 -3.59
N ILE A 42 0.94 9.98 -3.01
CA ILE A 42 -0.33 9.74 -3.74
C ILE A 42 -0.37 10.72 -4.91
N GLY A 43 -0.51 10.22 -6.14
CA GLY A 43 -0.68 11.03 -7.35
C GLY A 43 0.60 11.30 -8.16
N GLN A 44 1.76 10.75 -7.79
CA GLN A 44 2.94 10.78 -8.64
C GLN A 44 3.20 9.45 -9.35
N PRO A 45 3.71 9.46 -10.60
CA PRO A 45 4.13 8.24 -11.29
C PRO A 45 5.20 7.52 -10.46
N GLN A 46 4.96 6.25 -10.15
CA GLN A 46 5.94 5.38 -9.52
C GLN A 46 7.22 5.37 -10.39
N PRO A 47 8.42 5.63 -9.84
CA PRO A 47 9.64 5.42 -10.61
C PRO A 47 9.70 3.95 -11.05
N ALA A 48 10.00 3.75 -12.33
CA ALA A 48 10.05 2.44 -12.97
C ALA A 48 11.04 1.50 -12.25
N HIS A 49 12.14 2.07 -11.75
CA HIS A 49 13.14 1.38 -10.96
C HIS A 49 13.56 2.28 -9.79
N ASP A 50 13.53 1.74 -8.57
CA ASP A 50 14.02 2.44 -7.40
C ASP A 50 15.16 1.61 -6.79
N ASP A 51 16.39 2.04 -7.08
CA ASP A 51 17.64 1.28 -6.88
C ASP A 51 17.92 0.92 -5.42
N LYS A 52 17.11 1.43 -4.49
CA LYS A 52 17.32 1.23 -3.05
C LYS A 52 16.19 0.46 -2.40
N ASN A 53 15.02 0.32 -3.02
CA ASN A 53 13.85 -0.19 -2.31
C ASN A 53 13.81 -1.72 -2.17
N CYS A 54 13.22 -2.17 -1.07
CA CYS A 54 12.89 -3.56 -0.79
C CYS A 54 11.36 -3.72 -0.87
N TYR A 55 10.89 -4.55 -1.80
CA TYR A 55 9.47 -4.85 -1.95
C TYR A 55 9.25 -6.19 -2.64
N TRP A 56 8.00 -6.63 -2.65
CA TRP A 56 7.52 -7.69 -3.51
C TRP A 56 6.61 -7.08 -4.56
N GLU A 57 6.84 -7.40 -5.82
CA GLU A 57 5.91 -7.07 -6.90
C GLU A 57 4.95 -8.25 -7.08
N VAL A 58 3.65 -8.00 -6.92
CA VAL A 58 2.63 -9.05 -7.02
C VAL A 58 2.38 -9.38 -8.49
N LYS A 59 2.48 -10.66 -8.86
CA LYS A 59 2.22 -11.14 -10.23
C LYS A 59 0.91 -11.90 -10.34
N GLU A 60 0.63 -12.76 -9.38
CA GLU A 60 -0.57 -13.60 -9.39
C GLU A 60 -1.15 -13.70 -7.98
N VAL A 61 -2.47 -13.59 -7.88
CA VAL A 61 -3.21 -13.71 -6.62
C VAL A 61 -4.34 -14.71 -6.82
N LYS A 62 -4.44 -15.66 -5.89
CA LYS A 62 -5.60 -16.55 -5.75
C LYS A 62 -6.21 -16.30 -4.38
N LEU A 63 -7.23 -15.46 -4.33
CA LEU A 63 -8.06 -15.26 -3.15
C LEU A 63 -9.05 -16.42 -3.03
N LYS A 64 -9.22 -16.89 -1.80
CA LYS A 64 -10.21 -17.90 -1.44
C LYS A 64 -10.88 -17.45 -0.15
N THR A 65 -12.19 -17.48 -0.13
CA THR A 65 -12.96 -17.28 1.10
C THR A 65 -13.39 -18.65 1.59
N ARG A 66 -13.17 -18.92 2.89
CA ARG A 66 -13.71 -20.11 3.51
C ARG A 66 -15.17 -19.84 3.89
N GLU A 67 -16.10 -20.59 3.30
CA GLU A 67 -17.54 -20.41 3.47
C GLU A 67 -17.96 -20.57 4.93
N ASP A 68 -17.42 -21.57 5.65
CA ASP A 68 -17.80 -21.86 7.04
C ASP A 68 -17.53 -20.73 8.04
N THR A 69 -16.45 -19.96 7.82
CA THR A 69 -15.92 -19.01 8.83
C THR A 69 -15.88 -17.58 8.33
N GLY A 70 -16.13 -17.35 7.04
CA GLY A 70 -15.90 -16.06 6.37
C GLY A 70 -14.42 -15.65 6.28
N THR A 71 -13.49 -16.55 6.63
CA THR A 71 -12.06 -16.25 6.67
C THR A 71 -11.48 -16.17 5.25
N LEU A 72 -10.78 -15.08 4.96
CA LEU A 72 -10.08 -14.85 3.70
C LEU A 72 -8.67 -15.44 3.71
N PHE A 73 -8.36 -16.23 2.68
CA PHE A 73 -7.06 -16.79 2.38
C PHE A 73 -6.58 -16.27 1.04
N ALA A 74 -5.26 -16.09 0.90
CA ALA A 74 -4.64 -15.72 -0.36
C ALA A 74 -3.42 -16.59 -0.61
N ARG A 75 -3.33 -17.16 -1.80
CA ARG A 75 -2.06 -17.66 -2.35
C ARG A 75 -1.54 -16.60 -3.31
N VAL A 76 -0.35 -16.11 -3.03
CA VAL A 76 0.21 -14.96 -3.75
C VAL A 76 1.56 -15.35 -4.31
N LYS A 77 1.76 -15.06 -5.59
CA LYS A 77 3.04 -15.18 -6.27
C LYS A 77 3.54 -13.80 -6.67
N GLY A 78 4.83 -13.59 -6.52
CA GLY A 78 5.44 -12.31 -6.85
C GLY A 78 6.95 -12.40 -7.01
N VAL A 79 7.52 -11.28 -7.43
CA VAL A 79 8.96 -11.11 -7.63
C VAL A 79 9.51 -10.31 -6.47
N LYS A 80 10.56 -10.82 -5.82
CA LYS A 80 11.20 -10.13 -4.71
C LYS A 80 12.27 -9.16 -5.23
N TYR A 81 12.15 -7.91 -4.84
CA TYR A 81 13.20 -6.90 -4.98
C TYR A 81 13.80 -6.60 -3.61
N TRP A 82 15.12 -6.59 -3.56
CA TRP A 82 15.88 -6.34 -2.36
C TRP A 82 16.96 -5.31 -2.65
N LYS A 83 16.82 -4.13 -2.05
CA LYS A 83 17.72 -2.99 -2.27
C LYS A 83 17.91 -2.70 -3.76
N GLY A 84 16.79 -2.57 -4.48
CA GLY A 84 16.76 -2.36 -5.93
C GLY A 84 17.12 -3.58 -6.79
N LYS A 85 17.66 -4.65 -6.23
CA LYS A 85 18.04 -5.85 -6.99
C LYS A 85 16.93 -6.88 -6.99
N ARG A 86 16.60 -7.43 -8.16
CA ARG A 86 15.73 -8.61 -8.27
C ARG A 86 16.45 -9.82 -7.64
N VAL A 87 15.84 -10.41 -6.62
CA VAL A 87 16.37 -11.60 -5.91
C VAL A 87 15.79 -12.89 -6.46
N THR A 88 14.53 -12.84 -6.92
CA THR A 88 13.92 -14.01 -7.57
C THR A 88 14.69 -14.30 -8.86
N PRO A 89 15.28 -15.50 -9.00
CA PRO A 89 16.16 -15.81 -10.12
C PRO A 89 15.42 -15.62 -11.44
N GLU A 90 16.10 -15.17 -12.48
CA GLU A 90 15.46 -14.88 -13.77
C GLU A 90 14.84 -16.12 -14.42
N THR A 91 15.40 -17.30 -14.12
CA THR A 91 14.84 -18.62 -14.48
C THR A 91 13.47 -18.90 -13.87
N ARG A 92 13.08 -18.16 -12.82
CA ARG A 92 11.75 -18.22 -12.21
C ARG A 92 11.06 -16.88 -12.40
N GLU A 93 9.93 -16.91 -13.10
CA GLU A 93 9.13 -15.71 -13.33
C GLU A 93 8.54 -15.14 -12.02
N TRP A 94 8.29 -15.99 -11.01
CA TRP A 94 7.74 -15.60 -9.71
C TRP A 94 8.01 -16.64 -8.62
N GLU A 95 7.89 -16.21 -7.36
CA GLU A 95 7.95 -17.06 -6.17
C GLU A 95 6.75 -16.85 -5.26
N HIS A 96 6.44 -17.86 -4.45
CA HIS A 96 5.36 -17.77 -3.46
C HIS A 96 5.73 -16.81 -2.33
N ILE A 97 4.87 -15.82 -2.10
CA ILE A 97 5.02 -14.88 -0.99
C ILE A 97 4.55 -15.58 0.30
N ARG A 98 5.50 -15.84 1.21
CA ARG A 98 5.22 -16.51 2.49
C ARG A 98 4.87 -15.52 3.60
N GLY A 99 4.19 -16.00 4.62
CA GLY A 99 3.88 -15.21 5.82
C GLY A 99 2.74 -14.20 5.63
N GLY A 100 1.89 -14.39 4.63
CA GLY A 100 0.76 -13.50 4.35
C GLY A 100 -0.22 -13.33 5.52
N LEU A 101 -0.43 -14.38 6.31
CA LEU A 101 -1.25 -14.37 7.53
C LEU A 101 -0.44 -14.11 8.80
N LYS A 102 0.90 -14.20 8.74
CA LYS A 102 1.78 -14.04 9.92
C LYS A 102 2.09 -12.58 10.20
N TRP A 103 2.28 -11.78 9.16
CA TRP A 103 2.69 -10.39 9.27
C TRP A 103 1.64 -9.46 8.69
N LYS A 104 1.62 -8.22 9.19
CA LYS A 104 0.92 -7.13 8.51
C LYS A 104 1.77 -6.61 7.36
N TRP A 105 1.11 -6.22 6.28
CA TRP A 105 1.71 -5.77 5.04
C TRP A 105 1.21 -4.37 4.70
N TYR A 106 2.07 -3.62 4.04
CA TYR A 106 1.76 -2.37 3.37
C TYR A 106 1.74 -2.60 1.86
N SER A 107 0.99 -1.76 1.18
CA SER A 107 1.02 -1.58 -0.27
C SER A 107 1.41 -0.15 -0.59
N ASP A 108 2.11 0.02 -1.70
CA ASP A 108 2.44 1.31 -2.27
C ASP A 108 1.20 1.98 -2.91
N VAL A 109 0.29 1.18 -3.46
CA VAL A 109 -1.03 1.62 -3.89
C VAL A 109 -1.91 1.83 -2.67
N VAL A 110 -2.43 3.04 -2.50
CA VAL A 110 -3.50 3.33 -1.54
C VAL A 110 -4.82 2.88 -2.16
N PRO A 111 -5.57 1.95 -1.54
CA PRO A 111 -6.88 1.56 -2.03
C PRO A 111 -7.77 2.79 -2.23
N PRO A 112 -8.39 3.00 -3.41
CA PRO A 112 -9.29 4.12 -3.62
C PRO A 112 -10.47 4.12 -2.63
N LEU A 113 -10.89 2.94 -2.16
CA LEU A 113 -11.92 2.78 -1.13
C LEU A 113 -11.48 3.21 0.29
N LEU A 114 -10.16 3.27 0.57
CA LEU A 114 -9.60 3.80 1.83
C LEU A 114 -8.99 5.19 1.68
N ALA A 115 -8.91 5.74 0.47
CA ALA A 115 -8.52 7.14 0.24
C ALA A 115 -9.57 8.12 0.80
N ARG A 116 -10.84 7.67 0.93
CA ARG A 116 -11.96 8.50 1.40
C ARG A 116 -12.00 8.74 2.91
N ASP A 117 -11.32 7.96 3.74
CA ASP A 117 -11.37 8.13 5.21
C ASP A 117 -10.44 9.23 5.75
N ARG A 118 -9.49 9.74 4.95
CA ARG A 118 -8.61 10.83 5.38
C ARG A 118 -9.17 12.23 5.13
N SER A 119 -10.11 12.39 4.19
CA SER A 119 -10.70 13.71 3.91
C SER A 119 -11.83 14.09 4.88
N SER A 120 -12.46 13.12 5.55
CA SER A 120 -13.60 13.40 6.44
C SER A 120 -13.20 13.92 7.83
N LYS A 121 -11.92 13.84 8.21
CA LYS A 121 -11.43 14.35 9.51
C LYS A 121 -10.57 15.62 9.39
N ALA A 122 -10.18 16.01 8.18
CA ALA A 122 -9.41 17.24 7.94
C ALA A 122 -10.30 18.45 7.56
N ALA A 123 -11.53 18.23 7.11
CA ALA A 123 -12.46 19.30 6.74
C ALA A 123 -13.28 19.89 7.92
N ALA A 124 -13.07 19.40 9.15
CA ALA A 124 -13.71 19.95 10.36
C ALA A 124 -12.82 20.95 11.12
N ALA A 125 -11.79 21.51 10.48
CA ALA A 125 -11.10 22.69 10.98
C ALA A 125 -11.85 23.95 10.51
N ARG A 126 -12.81 24.36 11.35
CA ARG A 126 -13.46 25.68 11.49
C ARG A 126 -13.29 26.71 10.35
N PRO A 127 -14.38 27.19 9.72
CA PRO A 127 -14.36 28.49 9.06
C PRO A 127 -14.64 29.57 10.11
N ASP A 128 -13.59 30.15 10.70
CA ASP A 128 -13.75 31.48 11.31
C ASP A 128 -12.43 32.24 11.23
N ALA A 129 -12.27 32.92 10.10
CA ALA A 129 -11.37 34.06 9.95
C ALA A 129 -12.13 35.04 9.05
N ALA A 130 -13.10 35.71 9.66
CA ALA A 130 -13.74 36.89 9.12
C ALA A 130 -12.66 37.88 8.65
N LYS A 131 -12.65 38.14 7.34
CA LYS A 131 -12.09 39.37 6.79
C LYS A 131 -13.13 40.46 7.02
N GLU A 132 -12.85 41.39 7.90
CA GLU A 132 -13.43 42.73 7.81
C GLU A 132 -12.33 43.75 8.12
N ASN A 133 -11.67 44.19 7.05
CA ASN A 133 -11.02 45.49 7.00
C ASN A 133 -11.57 46.15 5.74
N ALA A 134 -12.71 46.80 5.89
CA ALA A 134 -13.22 47.80 4.97
C ALA A 134 -13.04 49.16 5.66
N ALA A 135 -12.23 50.00 5.05
CA ALA A 135 -12.15 51.41 5.37
C ALA A 135 -13.47 52.11 5.00
N ALA A 136 -13.95 53.02 5.85
CA ALA A 136 -14.37 54.39 5.50
C ALA A 136 -15.23 55.04 6.60
N GLU A 137 -14.92 56.32 6.85
CA GLU A 137 -15.84 57.42 7.22
C GLU A 137 -16.22 57.63 8.71
N ALA A 138 -15.46 58.51 9.38
CA ALA A 138 -15.93 59.75 10.02
C ALA A 138 -14.75 60.64 10.42
#